data_AF-A0A2N8ZIY8-F1
#
_entry.id   AF-A0A2N8ZIY8-F1
#
_cell.length_a   1.000
_cell.length_b   1.000
_cell.length_c   1.000
_cell.angle_alpha   90.00
_cell.angle_beta   90.00
_cell.angle_gamma   90.00
#
_symmetry.space_group_name_H-M   'P 1'
#
loop_
_entity.id
_entity.type
_entity.pdbx_description
1 polymer ?
#
loop_
_entity_poly.entity_id
_entity_poly.type
_entity_poly.pdbx_seq_one_letter_code
_entity_poly.pdbx_strand_id
1 'polypeptide(L)'
;MIPAAIAKRPIPGGALLTGFLCVFAAVLGYPMDLAIWEPVLRVALLVGVFLPLLEAGMQMVKNARNSQSAGICMFACALVNPVFGWAITMLLDNMGLIGNKERTASLSRTDRIAIPLTAVIICVGALAVVGQLPGIPALL
;
A
#
# COMPACT_ATOMS: atom_id res chain seq x y z
N MET A 1 -0.88 -0.73 -2.14
CA MET A 1 -1.95 -1.45 -2.87
C MET A 1 -2.19 -0.72 -4.18
N ILE A 2 -1.95 -1.37 -5.32
CA ILE A 2 -2.42 -0.87 -6.62
C ILE A 2 -3.96 -0.83 -6.54
N PRO A 3 -4.64 0.23 -7.00
CA PRO A 3 -6.09 0.24 -7.10
C PRO A 3 -6.55 -0.74 -8.17
N ALA A 4 -6.54 -2.04 -7.83
CA ALA A 4 -7.11 -3.13 -8.62
C ALA A 4 -8.62 -2.95 -8.88
N ALA A 5 -9.25 -1.97 -8.21
CA ALA A 5 -10.65 -1.61 -8.35
C ALA A 5 -10.98 -0.77 -9.59
N ILE A 6 -9.99 -0.25 -10.34
CA ILE A 6 -10.26 0.62 -11.51
C ILE A 6 -10.28 -0.15 -12.84
N ALA A 7 -9.71 -1.36 -12.92
CA ALA A 7 -9.66 -2.13 -14.15
C ALA A 7 -10.88 -3.07 -14.32
N LYS A 8 -11.83 -2.70 -15.19
CA LYS A 8 -13.05 -3.47 -15.54
C LYS A 8 -12.81 -4.73 -16.43
N ARG A 9 -11.57 -5.20 -16.65
CA ARG A 9 -11.24 -6.26 -17.65
C ARG A 9 -10.20 -7.24 -17.07
N PRO A 10 -9.94 -8.43 -17.66
CA PRO A 10 -9.26 -9.52 -16.98
C PRO A 10 -7.80 -9.16 -16.64
N ILE A 11 -7.63 -8.63 -15.43
CA ILE A 11 -6.39 -8.31 -14.73
C ILE A 11 -5.40 -9.50 -14.71
N PRO A 12 -5.82 -10.78 -14.54
CA PRO A 12 -4.84 -11.87 -14.41
C PRO A 12 -4.02 -12.08 -15.68
N GLY A 13 -4.60 -11.95 -16.87
CA GLY A 13 -3.87 -12.18 -18.12
C GLY A 13 -2.77 -11.16 -18.38
N GLY A 14 -3.09 -9.87 -18.19
CA GLY A 14 -2.11 -8.79 -18.33
C GLY A 14 -1.00 -8.87 -17.28
N ALA A 15 -1.36 -9.12 -16.01
CA ALA A 15 -0.38 -9.26 -14.93
C ALA A 15 0.56 -10.46 -15.15
N LEU A 16 0.03 -11.60 -15.57
CA LEU A 16 0.82 -12.79 -15.88
C LEU A 16 1.77 -12.57 -17.05
N LEU A 17 1.30 -11.95 -18.13
CA LEU A 17 2.13 -11.66 -19.30
C LEU A 17 3.24 -10.67 -18.95
N THR A 18 2.92 -9.58 -18.25
CA THR A 18 3.93 -8.62 -17.79
C THR A 18 4.95 -9.30 -16.86
N GLY A 19 4.49 -10.12 -15.91
CA GLY A 19 5.38 -10.87 -15.03
C GLY A 19 6.31 -11.81 -15.79
N PHE A 20 5.78 -12.54 -16.77
CA PHE A 20 6.58 -13.44 -17.61
C PHE A 20 7.63 -12.67 -18.43
N LEU A 21 7.24 -11.55 -19.06
CA LEU A 21 8.16 -10.70 -19.82
C LEU A 21 9.25 -10.09 -18.93
N CYS A 22 8.93 -9.68 -17.70
CA CYS A 22 9.91 -9.18 -16.74
C CYS A 22 10.96 -10.24 -16.39
N VAL A 23 10.53 -11.47 -16.09
CA VAL A 23 11.45 -12.58 -15.79
C VAL A 23 12.32 -12.89 -17.01
N PHE A 24 11.72 -12.96 -18.20
CA PHE A 24 12.45 -13.23 -19.43
C PHE A 24 13.49 -12.15 -19.74
N ALA A 25 13.13 -10.88 -19.63
CA ALA A 25 14.04 -9.76 -19.83
C ALA A 25 15.17 -9.73 -18.79
N ALA A 26 14.89 -10.08 -17.53
CA ALA A 26 15.89 -10.18 -16.47
C ALA A 26 16.90 -11.30 -16.74
N VAL A 27 16.45 -12.48 -17.16
CA VAL A 27 17.32 -13.62 -17.49
C VAL A 27 18.17 -13.35 -18.73
N LEU A 28 17.63 -12.65 -19.73
CA LEU A 28 18.38 -12.26 -20.93
C LEU A 28 19.39 -11.12 -20.70
N GLY A 29 19.48 -10.57 -19.48
CA GLY A 29 20.46 -9.54 -19.15
C GLY A 29 20.27 -8.24 -19.91
N TYR A 30 19.03 -7.90 -20.27
CA TYR A 30 18.74 -6.67 -21.01
C TYR A 30 19.16 -5.46 -20.17
N PRO A 31 20.05 -4.56 -20.65
CA PRO A 31 20.62 -3.48 -19.84
C PRO A 31 19.66 -2.29 -19.74
N MET A 32 18.39 -2.53 -19.37
CA MET A 32 17.40 -1.46 -19.25
C MET A 32 17.72 -0.48 -18.11
N ASP A 33 18.28 -0.97 -17.00
CA ASP A 33 18.64 -0.12 -15.85
C ASP A 33 19.97 0.63 -16.03
N LEU A 34 20.88 0.15 -16.89
CA LEU A 34 22.18 0.81 -17.11
C LEU A 34 22.12 1.95 -18.14
N ALA A 35 21.09 1.95 -19.01
CA ALA A 35 20.94 2.94 -20.07
C ALA A 35 19.96 4.09 -19.72
N ILE A 36 19.31 4.04 -18.56
CA ILE A 36 18.28 5.02 -18.18
C ILE A 36 18.92 6.25 -17.52
N TRP A 37 18.62 7.44 -18.04
CA TRP A 37 19.06 8.69 -17.42
C TRP A 37 18.18 9.02 -16.20
N GLU A 38 18.80 9.27 -15.03
CA GLU A 38 18.06 9.46 -13.77
C GLU A 38 16.93 10.51 -13.82
N PRO A 39 17.09 11.69 -14.46
CA PRO A 39 16.01 12.68 -14.54
C PRO A 39 14.79 12.16 -15.30
N VAL A 40 15.00 11.38 -16.36
CA VAL A 40 13.91 10.76 -17.14
C VAL A 40 13.20 9.72 -16.29
N LEU A 41 13.95 8.91 -15.54
CA LEU A 41 13.38 7.93 -14.62
C LEU A 41 12.49 8.61 -13.56
N ARG A 42 12.97 9.69 -12.93
CA ARG A 42 12.21 10.41 -11.90
C ARG A 42 10.92 11.01 -12.46
N VAL A 43 10.97 11.63 -13.64
CA VAL A 43 9.77 12.19 -14.30
C VAL A 43 8.79 11.08 -14.69
N ALA A 44 9.29 9.96 -15.23
CA ALA A 44 8.46 8.81 -15.58
C ALA A 44 7.78 8.20 -14.36
N LEU A 45 8.46 8.08 -13.23
CA LEU A 45 7.87 7.59 -11.98
C LEU A 45 6.85 8.58 -11.40
N LEU A 46 7.15 9.88 -11.39
CA LEU A 46 6.23 10.90 -10.88
C LEU A 46 4.94 10.98 -11.70
N VAL A 47 5.05 11.12 -13.02
CA VAL A 47 3.91 11.37 -13.91
C VAL A 47 3.24 10.06 -14.34
N GLY A 48 4.01 9.01 -14.57
CA GLY A 48 3.50 7.74 -15.09
C GLY A 48 3.00 6.78 -14.02
N VAL A 49 3.49 6.89 -12.77
CA VAL A 49 3.15 5.94 -11.70
C VAL A 49 2.49 6.66 -10.51
N PHE A 50 3.19 7.59 -9.87
CA PHE A 50 2.70 8.18 -8.62
C PHE A 50 1.47 9.07 -8.81
N LEU A 51 1.42 9.91 -9.85
CA LEU A 51 0.28 10.77 -10.12
C LEU A 51 -1.00 9.98 -10.44
N PRO A 52 -0.99 8.98 -11.36
CA PRO A 52 -2.17 8.13 -11.59
C PRO A 52 -2.61 7.34 -10.35
N LEU A 53 -1.66 6.85 -9.53
CA LEU A 53 -1.99 6.17 -8.28
C LEU A 53 -2.64 7.10 -7.27
N LEU A 54 -2.20 8.36 -7.19
CA LEU A 54 -2.81 9.38 -6.35
C LEU A 54 -4.23 9.73 -6.82
N GLU A 55 -4.42 9.98 -8.12
CA GLU A 55 -5.74 10.28 -8.70
C GLU A 55 -6.73 9.13 -8.47
N ALA A 56 -6.29 7.90 -8.71
CA ALA A 56 -7.06 6.70 -8.39
C ALA A 56 -7.41 6.63 -6.89
N GLY A 57 -6.46 6.95 -6.02
CA GLY A 57 -6.66 7.05 -4.58
C GLY A 57 -7.75 8.06 -4.21
N MET A 58 -7.66 9.27 -4.77
CA MET A 58 -8.63 10.35 -4.54
C MET A 58 -10.04 9.96 -5.01
N GLN A 59 -10.16 9.27 -6.15
CA GLN A 59 -11.44 8.79 -6.67
C GLN A 59 -12.10 7.73 -5.76
N MET A 60 -11.32 7.00 -4.96
CA MET A 60 -11.86 6.04 -3.98
C MET A 60 -12.40 6.71 -2.71
N VAL A 61 -12.02 7.96 -2.41
CA VAL A 61 -12.48 8.71 -1.23
C VAL A 61 -13.83 9.37 -1.53
N LYS A 62 -14.92 8.66 -1.24
CA LYS A 62 -16.29 9.12 -1.57
C LYS A 62 -16.95 9.98 -0.49
N ASN A 63 -16.57 9.79 0.78
CA ASN A 63 -17.27 10.37 1.93
C ASN A 63 -16.28 11.04 2.90
N ALA A 64 -16.75 12.03 3.67
CA ALA A 64 -15.94 12.70 4.69
C ALA A 64 -15.35 11.72 5.73
N ARG A 65 -16.10 10.69 6.13
CA ARG A 65 -15.62 9.63 7.03
C ARG A 65 -14.43 8.85 6.45
N ASN A 66 -14.44 8.60 5.13
CA ASN A 66 -13.33 7.93 4.43
C ASN A 66 -12.13 8.88 4.24
N SER A 67 -12.38 10.19 4.17
CA SER A 67 -11.31 11.20 4.13
C SER A 67 -10.56 11.29 5.46
N GLN A 68 -11.26 11.17 6.58
CA GLN A 68 -10.62 11.14 7.92
C GLN A 68 -9.70 9.93 8.09
N SER A 69 -10.14 8.73 7.72
CA SER A 69 -9.30 7.53 7.81
C SER A 69 -8.11 7.60 6.86
N ALA A 70 -8.31 8.12 5.63
CA ALA A 70 -7.22 8.35 4.68
C ALA A 70 -6.20 9.38 5.21
N GLY A 71 -6.67 10.49 5.80
CA GLY A 71 -5.80 11.51 6.39
C GLY A 71 -4.94 10.96 7.53
N ILE A 72 -5.54 10.22 8.46
CA ILE A 72 -4.81 9.59 9.58
C ILE A 72 -3.80 8.58 9.06
N CYS A 73 -4.12 7.85 7.99
CA CYS A 73 -3.20 6.94 7.34
C CYS A 73 -2.00 7.69 6.78
N MET A 74 -2.24 8.76 6.01
CA MET A 74 -1.17 9.59 5.45
C MET A 74 -0.26 10.18 6.53
N PHE A 75 -0.82 10.67 7.64
CA PHE A 75 -0.03 11.18 8.77
C PHE A 75 0.82 10.08 9.42
N ALA A 76 0.25 8.90 9.69
CA ALA A 76 0.98 7.79 10.28
C ALA A 76 2.10 7.28 9.33
N CYS A 77 1.82 7.24 8.03
CA CYS A 77 2.79 6.88 7.00
C CYS A 77 3.96 7.87 6.94
N ALA A 78 3.69 9.18 7.05
CA ALA A 78 4.71 10.22 7.00
C ALA A 78 5.62 10.24 8.24
N LEU A 79 5.08 9.88 9.42
CA LEU A 79 5.83 9.91 10.68
C LEU A 79 6.64 8.63 10.94
N VAL A 80 6.15 7.47 10.51
CA VAL A 80 6.74 6.17 10.86
C VAL A 80 7.20 5.44 9.61
N ASN A 81 6.24 4.89 8.86
CA ASN A 81 6.48 4.12 7.65
C ASN A 81 5.13 3.86 6.96
N PRO A 82 5.07 3.80 5.62
CA PRO A 82 3.84 3.47 4.89
C PRO A 82 3.16 2.17 5.32
N VAL A 83 3.93 1.12 5.62
CA VAL A 83 3.40 -0.20 6.03
C VAL A 83 2.75 -0.12 7.41
N PHE A 84 3.41 0.59 8.32
CA PHE A 84 2.89 0.83 9.66
C PHE A 84 1.59 1.65 9.63
N GLY A 85 1.61 2.77 8.91
CA GLY A 85 0.46 3.66 8.81
C GLY A 85 -0.77 2.97 8.22
N TRP A 86 -0.58 2.15 7.19
CA TRP A 86 -1.65 1.32 6.65
C TRP A 86 -2.16 0.27 7.65
N ALA A 87 -1.27 -0.48 8.31
CA ALA A 87 -1.68 -1.56 9.21
C ALA A 87 -2.46 -1.03 10.42
N ILE A 88 -1.99 0.06 11.04
CA ILE A 88 -2.68 0.71 12.16
C ILE A 88 -4.01 1.30 11.72
N THR A 89 -4.06 2.02 10.60
CA THR A 89 -5.33 2.61 10.18
C THR A 89 -6.36 1.58 9.77
N MET A 90 -5.94 0.45 9.19
CA MET A 90 -6.83 -0.68 8.93
C MET A 90 -7.39 -1.27 10.24
N LEU A 91 -6.57 -1.42 11.27
CA LEU A 91 -7.01 -1.87 12.60
C LEU A 91 -8.02 -0.88 13.22
N LEU A 92 -7.71 0.41 13.19
CA LEU A 92 -8.58 1.44 13.79
C LEU A 92 -9.91 1.62 13.02
N ASP A 93 -9.89 1.52 11.68
CA ASP A 93 -11.09 1.56 10.84
C ASP A 93 -11.96 0.31 11.07
N ASN A 94 -11.35 -0.89 11.09
CA ASN A 94 -12.09 -2.12 11.35
C ASN A 94 -12.69 -2.14 12.76
N MET A 95 -11.98 -1.66 13.78
CA MET A 95 -12.50 -1.54 15.14
C MET A 95 -13.61 -0.49 15.29
N GLY A 96 -13.79 0.40 14.31
CA GLY A 96 -14.79 1.47 14.31
C GLY A 96 -14.41 2.66 15.20
N LEU A 97 -13.13 2.78 15.54
CA LEU A 97 -12.58 3.91 16.28
C LEU A 97 -12.43 5.13 15.37
N ILE A 98 -12.18 4.91 14.08
CA ILE A 98 -12.03 5.91 13.03
C ILE A 98 -12.89 5.47 11.84
N GLY A 99 -13.38 6.42 11.03
CA GLY A 99 -14.05 6.10 9.76
C GLY A 99 -15.52 5.69 9.90
N ASN A 100 -15.94 4.65 9.19
CA ASN A 100 -17.36 4.30 9.06
C ASN A 100 -17.81 3.20 10.04
N LYS A 101 -18.44 3.60 11.14
CA LYS A 101 -18.97 2.70 12.17
C LYS A 101 -20.03 1.70 11.66
N GLU A 102 -20.75 2.05 10.60
CA GLU A 102 -21.75 1.15 9.98
C GLU A 102 -21.08 -0.07 9.33
N ARG A 103 -19.88 0.12 8.74
CA ARG A 103 -19.08 -0.96 8.16
C ARG A 103 -18.56 -1.91 9.25
N THR A 104 -18.16 -1.36 10.39
CA THR A 104 -17.74 -2.15 11.55
C THR A 104 -18.87 -3.04 12.08
N ALA A 105 -20.12 -2.56 12.06
CA ALA A 105 -21.27 -3.31 12.54
C ALA A 105 -21.62 -4.52 11.65
N SER A 106 -21.26 -4.48 10.37
CA SER A 106 -21.47 -5.59 9.44
C SER A 106 -20.34 -6.63 9.44
N LEU A 107 -19.27 -6.42 10.20
CA LEU A 107 -18.10 -7.30 10.22
C LEU A 107 -18.17 -8.31 11.37
N SER A 108 -17.77 -9.55 11.08
CA SER A 108 -17.58 -10.59 12.10
C SER A 108 -16.48 -10.18 13.09
N ARG A 109 -16.51 -10.69 14.33
CA ARG A 109 -15.46 -10.41 15.33
C ARG A 109 -14.06 -10.79 14.83
N THR A 110 -13.96 -11.82 13.99
CA THR A 110 -12.70 -12.26 13.38
C THR A 110 -12.13 -11.20 12.42
N ASP A 111 -12.96 -10.66 11.54
CA ASP A 111 -12.53 -9.64 10.56
C ASP A 111 -12.30 -8.28 11.21
N ARG A 112 -13.03 -8.02 12.30
CA ARG A 112 -12.93 -6.78 13.06
C ARG A 112 -11.64 -6.68 13.87
N ILE A 113 -11.15 -7.78 14.43
CA ILE A 113 -10.07 -7.78 15.42
C ILE A 113 -8.96 -8.74 15.04
N ALA A 114 -9.23 -10.03 14.86
CA ALA A 114 -8.19 -11.05 14.72
C ALA A 114 -7.31 -10.83 13.49
N ILE A 115 -7.92 -10.59 12.31
CA ILE A 115 -7.19 -10.35 11.06
C ILE A 115 -6.35 -9.07 11.12
N PRO A 116 -6.93 -7.88 11.40
CA PRO A 116 -6.14 -6.64 11.40
C PRO A 116 -5.09 -6.62 12.51
N LEU A 117 -5.36 -7.22 13.68
CA LEU A 117 -4.37 -7.29 14.76
C LEU A 117 -3.18 -8.15 14.36
N THR A 118 -3.43 -9.32 13.76
CA THR A 118 -2.37 -10.20 13.25
C THR A 118 -1.54 -9.49 12.18
N ALA A 119 -2.19 -8.76 11.26
CA ALA A 119 -1.50 -7.97 10.25
C ALA A 119 -0.59 -6.90 10.88
N VAL A 120 -1.07 -6.17 11.89
CA VAL A 120 -0.25 -5.20 12.62
C VAL A 120 0.95 -5.86 13.28
N ILE A 121 0.76 -6.98 13.97
CA ILE A 121 1.85 -7.72 14.63
C ILE A 121 2.92 -8.14 13.62
N ILE A 122 2.52 -8.71 12.49
CA ILE A 122 3.45 -9.17 11.45
C ILE A 122 4.17 -7.97 10.83
N CYS A 123 3.45 -6.91 10.45
CA CYS A 123 4.03 -5.73 9.82
C CYS A 123 4.99 -5.00 10.76
N VAL A 124 4.60 -4.78 12.02
CA VAL A 124 5.46 -4.12 13.03
C VAL A 124 6.67 -4.99 13.35
N GLY A 125 6.47 -6.31 13.50
CA GLY A 125 7.56 -7.26 13.73
C GLY A 125 8.58 -7.24 12.60
N ALA A 126 8.13 -7.27 11.34
CA ALA A 126 9.02 -7.18 10.19
C ALA A 126 9.78 -5.84 10.15
N LEU A 127 9.10 -4.71 10.42
CA LEU A 127 9.75 -3.39 10.46
C LEU A 127 10.78 -3.29 11.61
N ALA A 128 10.50 -3.90 12.76
CA ALA A 128 11.42 -3.94 13.90
C ALA A 128 12.66 -4.81 13.61
N VAL A 129 12.46 -5.94 12.93
CA VAL A 129 13.55 -6.83 12.49
C VAL A 129 14.49 -6.09 11.54
N VAL A 130 13.95 -5.36 10.55
CA VAL A 130 14.76 -4.64 9.55
C VAL A 130 15.26 -3.27 10.06
N GLY A 131 14.83 -2.83 11.26
CA GLY A 131 15.23 -1.53 11.81
C GLY A 131 14.62 -0.32 11.09
N GLN A 132 13.45 -0.49 10.47
CA GLN A 132 12.74 0.59 9.78
C GLN A 132 11.76 1.36 10.68
N LEU A 133 11.78 1.09 11.99
CA LEU A 133 11.02 1.85 12.98
C LEU A 133 11.87 3.02 13.50
N PRO A 134 11.34 4.26 13.49
CA PRO A 134 12.08 5.43 13.96
C PRO A 134 12.44 5.26 15.43
N GLY A 135 13.73 5.33 15.74
CA GLY A 135 14.26 5.26 17.11
C GLY A 135 14.49 3.86 17.68
N ILE A 136 14.23 2.79 16.93
CA ILE A 136 14.53 1.41 17.35
C ILE A 136 15.64 0.84 16.43
N PRO A 137 16.81 0.47 16.98
CA PRO A 137 17.84 -0.20 16.18
C PRO A 137 17.33 -1.56 15.69
N ALA A 138 17.85 -2.00 14.54
CA ALA A 138 17.46 -3.28 13.96
C ALA A 138 17.69 -4.41 14.97
N LEU A 139 16.67 -5.28 15.13
CA LEU A 139 16.78 -6.45 16.00
C LEU A 139 17.67 -7.55 15.37
N LEU A 140 17.96 -7.43 14.07
CA LEU A 140 18.82 -8.31 13.27
C LEU A 140 19.73 -7.50 12.35
#